data_AF-A0A060ZAR6-F1
#
_entry.id   AF-A0A060ZAR6-F1
#
_cell.length_a   1.000
_cell.length_b   1.000
_cell.length_c   1.000
_cell.angle_alpha   90.00
_cell.angle_beta   90.00
_cell.angle_gamma   90.00
#
_symmetry.space_group_name_H-M   'P 1'
#
loop_
_entity.id
_entity.type
_entity.pdbx_description
1 polymer ?
#
loop_
_entity_poly.entity_id
_entity_poly.type
_entity_poly.pdbx_seq_one_letter_code
_entity_poly.pdbx_strand_id
1 'polypeptide(L)'
;MNSLEFCNAVIQVAHPLVRRQLVDYVHNGFLVPVMGPALHKSSVDEMIASTTYLDLFLRSITETSLLKTFLRFILMHRHDNDTILDTLLTRISSNSRVSTM
;
A
#
# COMPACT_ATOMS: atom_id res chain seq x y z
N MET A 1 -1.67 -0.03 14.22
CA MET A 1 -2.79 -0.85 13.69
C MET A 1 -4.14 -0.14 13.78
N ASN A 2 -4.37 0.64 14.85
CA ASN A 2 -5.61 1.39 15.07
C ASN A 2 -6.10 2.29 13.91
N SER A 3 -5.20 2.88 13.11
CA SER A 3 -5.62 3.86 12.09
C SER A 3 -6.33 3.25 10.89
N LEU A 4 -5.93 2.07 10.41
CA LEU A 4 -6.58 1.43 9.25
C LEU A 4 -7.87 0.72 9.67
N GLU A 5 -7.89 0.13 10.87
CA GLU A 5 -9.11 -0.38 11.50
C GLU A 5 -10.13 0.74 11.70
N PHE A 6 -9.69 1.93 12.12
CA PHE A 6 -10.53 3.12 12.15
C PHE A 6 -11.07 3.48 10.77
N CYS A 7 -10.24 3.44 9.72
CA CYS A 7 -10.69 3.71 8.36
C CYS A 7 -11.76 2.70 7.90
N ASN A 8 -11.58 1.41 8.18
CA ASN A 8 -12.58 0.38 7.91
C ASN A 8 -13.90 0.72 8.63
N ALA A 9 -13.85 0.99 9.93
CA ALA A 9 -15.04 1.31 10.73
C ALA A 9 -15.78 2.56 10.20
N VAL A 10 -15.05 3.63 9.89
CA VAL A 10 -15.63 4.87 9.35
C VAL A 10 -16.30 4.63 7.99
N ILE A 11 -15.65 3.85 7.11
CA ILE A 11 -16.23 3.52 5.80
C ILE A 11 -17.52 2.71 5.95
N GLN A 12 -17.63 1.88 6.97
CA GLN A 12 -18.83 1.08 7.21
C GLN A 12 -20.02 1.94 7.66
N VAL A 13 -19.81 2.93 8.53
CA VAL A 13 -20.91 3.65 9.22
C VAL A 13 -21.15 5.09 8.77
N ALA A 14 -20.17 5.77 8.18
CA ALA A 14 -20.27 7.21 7.91
C ALA A 14 -21.22 7.54 6.74
N HIS A 15 -21.52 8.83 6.55
CA HIS A 15 -22.25 9.31 5.38
C HIS A 15 -21.44 9.07 4.08
N PRO A 16 -22.08 8.71 2.93
CA PRO A 16 -21.35 8.37 1.69
C PRO A 16 -20.29 9.39 1.25
N LEU A 17 -20.55 10.69 1.44
CA LEU A 17 -19.59 11.74 1.13
C LEU A 17 -18.28 11.60 1.94
N VAL A 18 -18.40 11.35 3.25
CA VAL A 18 -17.25 11.17 4.15
C VAL A 18 -16.47 9.91 3.78
N ARG A 19 -17.17 8.82 3.43
CA ARG A 19 -16.53 7.58 2.97
C ARG A 19 -15.66 7.83 1.74
N ARG A 20 -16.22 8.52 0.74
CA ARG A 20 -15.52 8.85 -0.50
C ARG A 20 -14.28 9.69 -0.23
N GLN A 21 -14.44 10.73 0.58
CA GLN A 21 -13.35 11.64 0.92
C GLN A 21 -12.25 10.94 1.72
N LEU A 22 -12.59 10.04 2.65
CA LEU A 22 -11.62 9.25 3.39
C LEU A 22 -10.81 8.34 2.46
N VAL A 23 -11.48 7.64 1.54
CA VAL A 23 -10.80 6.80 0.54
C VAL A 23 -9.86 7.63 -0.34
N ASP A 24 -10.30 8.82 -0.77
CA ASP A 24 -9.47 9.74 -1.55
C ASP A 24 -8.25 10.23 -0.75
N TYR A 25 -8.39 10.48 0.54
CA TYR A 25 -7.27 10.84 1.42
C TYR A 25 -6.31 9.69 1.67
N VAL A 26 -6.81 8.45 1.83
CA VAL A 26 -5.94 7.28 1.90
C VAL A 26 -5.11 7.16 0.63
N HIS A 27 -5.71 7.31 -0.54
CA HIS A 27 -4.99 7.22 -1.81
C HIS A 27 -4.01 8.39 -2.03
N ASN A 28 -4.53 9.61 -2.07
CA ASN A 28 -3.79 10.80 -2.52
C ASN A 28 -2.98 11.44 -1.39
N GLY A 29 -3.38 11.25 -0.14
CA GLY A 29 -2.73 11.82 1.04
C GLY A 29 -1.72 10.88 1.71
N PHE A 30 -1.84 9.57 1.50
CA PHE A 30 -0.95 8.58 2.14
C PHE A 30 -0.29 7.63 1.16
N LEU A 31 -1.06 6.84 0.38
CA LEU A 31 -0.48 5.80 -0.47
C LEU A 31 0.50 6.38 -1.49
N VAL A 32 0.06 7.36 -2.28
CA VAL A 32 0.90 7.98 -3.30
C VAL A 32 2.10 8.73 -2.71
N PRO A 33 1.93 9.69 -1.78
CA PRO A 33 3.06 10.52 -1.34
C PRO A 33 3.97 9.85 -0.30
N VAL A 34 3.48 8.87 0.47
CA VAL A 34 4.25 8.23 1.56
C VAL A 34 4.68 6.83 1.15
N MET A 35 3.74 5.95 0.84
CA MET A 35 4.06 4.55 0.52
C MET A 35 4.76 4.41 -0.83
N GLY A 36 4.39 5.22 -1.83
CA GLY A 36 4.99 5.18 -3.17
C GLY A 36 6.52 5.33 -3.15
N PRO A 37 7.05 6.46 -2.62
CA PRO A 37 8.49 6.67 -2.47
C PRO A 37 9.16 5.61 -1.60
N ALA A 38 8.55 5.25 -0.45
CA ALA A 38 9.10 4.25 0.47
C ALA A 38 9.17 2.83 -0.13
N LEU A 39 8.40 2.55 -1.18
CA LEU A 39 8.49 1.29 -1.91
C LEU A 39 9.47 1.34 -3.08
N HIS A 40 9.86 2.51 -3.59
CA HIS A 40 10.78 2.60 -4.74
C HIS A 40 12.22 3.01 -4.36
N LYS A 41 12.41 3.92 -3.41
CA LYS A 41 13.71 4.54 -3.12
C LYS A 41 14.06 4.38 -1.65
N SER A 42 14.51 3.19 -1.29
CA SER A 42 14.66 2.78 0.11
C SER A 42 15.94 1.99 0.34
N SER A 43 16.62 2.29 1.45
CA SER A 43 17.63 1.39 2.04
C SER A 43 17.01 0.01 2.33
N VAL A 44 17.85 -0.99 2.63
CA VAL A 44 17.37 -2.36 2.93
C VAL A 44 16.36 -2.36 4.09
N ASP A 45 16.62 -1.61 5.16
CA ASP A 45 15.74 -1.55 6.33
C ASP A 45 14.41 -0.85 6.01
N GLU A 46 14.45 0.26 5.26
CA GLU A 46 13.24 0.95 4.79
C GLU A 46 12.44 0.10 3.80
N MET A 47 13.11 -0.70 2.97
CA MET A 47 12.48 -1.67 2.09
C MET A 47 11.74 -2.75 2.89
N ILE A 48 12.37 -3.31 3.93
CA ILE A 48 11.74 -4.31 4.80
C ILE A 48 10.54 -3.68 5.52
N ALA A 49 10.71 -2.50 6.11
CA ALA A 49 9.66 -1.80 6.83
C ALA A 49 8.47 -1.47 5.90
N SER A 50 8.71 -0.84 4.74
CA SER A 50 7.66 -0.48 3.78
C SER A 50 6.90 -1.70 3.25
N THR A 51 7.60 -2.80 2.94
CA THR A 51 6.97 -4.05 2.49
C THR A 51 6.14 -4.68 3.61
N THR A 52 6.65 -4.68 4.85
CA THR A 52 5.94 -5.22 6.01
C THR A 52 4.68 -4.41 6.32
N TYR A 53 4.76 -3.08 6.25
CA TYR A 53 3.58 -2.22 6.42
C TYR A 53 2.56 -2.43 5.29
N LEU A 54 3.01 -2.59 4.04
CA LEU A 54 2.10 -2.88 2.93
C LEU A 54 1.37 -4.22 3.13
N ASP A 55 2.09 -5.29 3.50
CA ASP A 55 1.48 -6.59 3.83
C ASP A 55 0.49 -6.47 5.00
N LEU A 56 0.89 -5.77 6.07
CA LEU A 56 0.02 -5.52 7.21
C LEU A 56 -1.26 -4.79 6.80
N PHE A 57 -1.16 -3.73 6.00
CA PHE A 57 -2.33 -3.00 5.53
C PHE A 57 -3.26 -3.89 4.70
N LEU A 58 -2.72 -4.66 3.75
CA LEU A 58 -3.52 -5.56 2.93
C LEU A 58 -4.24 -6.63 3.75
N ARG A 59 -3.61 -7.14 4.82
CA ARG A 59 -4.23 -8.10 5.75
C ARG A 59 -5.28 -7.47 6.66
N SER A 60 -5.14 -6.19 7.00
CA SER A 60 -6.04 -5.48 7.91
C SER A 60 -7.25 -4.84 7.22
N ILE A 61 -7.31 -4.78 5.88
CA ILE A 61 -8.46 -4.21 5.16
C ILE A 61 -9.63 -5.20 5.16
N THR A 62 -10.79 -4.73 5.63
CA THR A 62 -12.06 -5.47 5.56
C THR A 62 -13.01 -4.85 4.54
N GLU A 63 -12.87 -3.56 4.25
CA GLU A 63 -13.77 -2.82 3.36
C GLU A 63 -13.34 -2.87 1.89
N THR A 64 -14.31 -3.16 1.01
CA THR A 64 -14.06 -3.34 -0.43
C THR A 64 -13.53 -2.07 -1.11
N SER A 65 -13.96 -0.89 -0.66
CA SER A 65 -13.52 0.39 -1.23
C SER A 65 -12.04 0.69 -0.93
N LEU A 66 -11.57 0.38 0.28
CA LEU A 66 -10.15 0.47 0.62
C LEU A 66 -9.33 -0.55 -0.17
N LEU A 67 -9.79 -1.80 -0.25
CA LEU A 67 -9.07 -2.84 -0.97
C LEU A 67 -8.87 -2.44 -2.44
N LYS A 68 -9.94 -1.96 -3.10
CA LYS A 68 -9.87 -1.44 -4.49
C LYS A 68 -8.87 -0.28 -4.62
N THR A 69 -8.74 0.54 -3.59
CA THR A 69 -7.82 1.68 -3.57
C THR A 69 -6.37 1.23 -3.46
N PHE A 70 -6.09 0.26 -2.58
CA PHE A 70 -4.76 -0.35 -2.48
C PHE A 70 -4.38 -1.11 -3.75
N LEU A 71 -5.30 -1.89 -4.32
CA LEU A 71 -5.05 -2.59 -5.59
C LEU A 71 -4.80 -1.60 -6.74
N ARG A 72 -5.57 -0.50 -6.81
CA ARG A 72 -5.31 0.56 -7.79
C ARG A 72 -3.92 1.15 -7.60
N PHE A 73 -3.53 1.45 -6.36
CA PHE A 73 -2.19 1.95 -6.07
C PHE A 73 -1.11 0.95 -6.52
N ILE A 74 -1.21 -0.33 -6.15
CA ILE A 74 -0.20 -1.35 -6.49
C ILE A 74 -0.07 -1.56 -8.00
N LEU A 75 -1.20 -1.62 -8.72
CA LEU A 75 -1.23 -2.00 -10.13
C LEU A 75 -1.03 -0.80 -11.08
N MET A 76 -1.45 0.40 -10.68
CA MET A 76 -1.51 1.56 -11.58
C MET A 76 -0.55 2.67 -11.19
N HIS A 77 -0.12 2.77 -9.93
CA HIS A 77 0.83 3.80 -9.54
C HIS A 77 2.21 3.46 -10.09
N ARG A 78 2.80 4.43 -10.79
CA ARG A 78 4.14 4.31 -11.38
C ARG A 78 5.08 5.32 -10.76
N HIS A 79 6.30 4.89 -10.49
CA HIS A 79 7.40 5.76 -10.14
C HIS A 79 8.57 5.46 -11.08
N ASP A 80 9.11 6.49 -11.74
CA ASP A 80 10.19 6.34 -12.72
C ASP A 80 9.91 5.28 -13.82
N ASN A 81 8.64 5.17 -14.25
CA ASN A 81 8.06 4.19 -15.19
C ASN A 81 7.85 2.76 -14.69
N ASP A 82 8.33 2.39 -13.51
CA ASP A 82 8.04 1.07 -12.94
C ASP A 82 6.78 1.15 -12.07
N THR A 83 5.96 0.08 -12.11
CA THR A 83 4.83 -0.01 -11.18
C THR A 83 5.33 -0.45 -9.80
N ILE A 84 4.51 -0.19 -8.78
CA ILE A 84 4.74 -0.78 -7.45
C ILE A 84 4.79 -2.31 -7.56
N LEU A 85 3.95 -2.92 -8.40
CA LEU A 85 3.98 -4.36 -8.66
C LEU A 85 5.34 -4.83 -9.20
N ASP A 86 5.90 -4.16 -10.20
CA ASP A 86 7.21 -4.50 -10.78
C ASP A 86 8.32 -4.45 -9.72
N THR A 87 8.25 -3.43 -8.86
CA THR A 87 9.19 -3.29 -7.73
C THR A 87 9.07 -4.45 -6.75
N LEU A 88 7.85 -4.85 -6.37
CA LEU A 88 7.62 -5.98 -5.48
C LEU A 88 8.08 -7.32 -6.10
N LEU A 89 7.82 -7.53 -7.40
CA LEU A 89 8.30 -8.71 -8.13
C LEU A 89 9.83 -8.78 -8.13
N THR A 90 10.49 -7.66 -8.38
CA THR A 90 11.96 -7.56 -8.35
C THR A 90 12.52 -7.91 -6.97
N ARG A 91 11.90 -7.43 -5.89
CA ARG A 91 12.29 -7.77 -4.52
C ARG A 91 12.17 -9.27 -4.23
N ILE A 92 11.06 -9.90 -4.61
CA ILE A 92 10.84 -11.35 -4.42
C ILE A 92 11.90 -12.16 -5.18
N SER A 93 12.16 -11.80 -6.44
CA SER A 93 13.17 -12.47 -7.27
C SER A 93 14.60 -12.28 -6.76
N SER A 94 14.89 -11.15 -6.11
CA SER A 94 16.20 -10.88 -5.53
C SER A 94 16.42 -11.71 -4.26
N ASN A 95 15.42 -11.82 -3.40
CA ASN A 95 15.49 -12.66 -2.20
C ASN A 95 15.60 -14.16 -2.53
N SER A 96 14.92 -14.65 -3.57
CA SER A 96 14.98 -16.08 -3.93
C SER A 96 16.39 -16.54 -4.36
N ARG A 97 17.21 -15.62 -4.88
CA ARG A 97 18.60 -15.90 -5.29
C ARG A 97 19.55 -16.02 -4.10
N VAL A 98 19.24 -15.40 -2.97
CA VAL A 98 20.07 -15.47 -1.76
C VAL A 98 19.90 -16.81 -1.04
N SER A 99 18.77 -17.50 -1.20
CA SER A 99 18.57 -18.86 -0.65
C SER A 99 19.19 -19.99 -1.48
N THR A 100 19.85 -19.68 -2.60
CA THR A 100 20.52 -20.67 -3.48
C THR A 100 22.04 -20.52 -3.53
N MET A 101 22.63 -19.72 -2.63
CA MET A 101 24.08 -19.60 -2.43
C MET A 101 24.49 -20.08 -1.05
#